data_AF-A0A6I9XS46-F1
#
_entry.id   AF-A0A6I9XS46-F1
#
_cell.length_a   1.000
_cell.length_b   1.000
_cell.length_c   1.000
_cell.angle_alpha   90.00
_cell.angle_beta   90.00
_cell.angle_gamma   90.00
#
_symmetry.space_group_name_H-M   'P 1'
#
loop_
_entity.id
_entity.type
_entity.pdbx_description
1 polymer ?
#
loop_
_entity_poly.entity_id
_entity_poly.type
_entity_poly.pdbx_seq_one_letter_code
_entity_poly.pdbx_strand_id
1 'polypeptide(L)'
;MRNGRRNWGTAGFEIQKQSCTWLMVTHQLCSTKDVLTALQKAAADAIFKFEPFVLHVQCQDLEDAQLLHTVAIEAGFRNSGITVSRKGKIMMAVRSTHCLEVPLTQKGRLMVSEEYVDFVVQVANRKMEENWKRINRFYNSLKFALESKNHSMTSLSEEKEKGNGMDSGGRKKSQATKKDGGSPSHQNKNVE
;
A
#
# COMPACT_ATOMS: atom_id res chain seq x y z
N MET A 1 0.44 44.11 -35.25
CA MET A 1 0.31 42.63 -35.30
C MET A 1 0.02 42.12 -33.89
N ARG A 2 -1.15 41.51 -33.72
CA ARG A 2 -1.61 40.89 -32.47
C ARG A 2 -0.81 39.61 -32.20
N ASN A 3 -0.39 39.39 -30.96
CA ASN A 3 -0.88 38.23 -30.20
C ASN A 3 -0.48 38.35 -28.73
N GLY A 4 -1.48 38.70 -27.90
CA GLY A 4 -1.40 38.61 -26.46
C GLY A 4 -1.45 37.15 -26.02
N ARG A 5 -0.48 36.74 -25.21
CA ARG A 5 -0.63 35.56 -24.35
C ARG A 5 -1.17 36.05 -23.02
N ARG A 6 -2.44 35.75 -22.78
CA ARG A 6 -3.11 35.93 -21.48
C ARG A 6 -2.39 35.03 -20.49
N ASN A 7 -1.78 35.63 -19.47
CA ASN A 7 -1.23 34.94 -18.32
C ASN A 7 -2.43 34.42 -17.50
N TRP A 8 -2.72 33.13 -17.60
CA TRP A 8 -3.59 32.48 -16.61
C TRP A 8 -2.74 32.25 -15.37
N GLY A 9 -2.94 33.10 -14.38
CA GLY A 9 -2.41 32.91 -13.03
C GLY A 9 -3.04 31.68 -12.40
N THR A 10 -2.45 30.52 -12.61
CA THR A 10 -2.57 29.42 -11.66
C THR A 10 -1.50 29.67 -10.61
N ALA A 11 -1.89 30.31 -9.51
CA ALA A 11 -1.16 30.22 -8.25
C ALA A 11 -1.24 28.76 -7.80
N GLY A 12 -0.47 27.89 -8.44
CA GLY A 12 -0.11 26.61 -7.86
C GLY A 12 0.65 26.95 -6.60
N PHE A 13 0.13 26.53 -5.45
CA PHE A 13 0.96 26.35 -4.27
C PHE A 13 1.98 25.27 -4.63
N GLU A 14 3.05 25.67 -5.29
CA GLU A 14 4.24 24.87 -5.45
C GLU A 14 4.83 24.80 -4.04
N ILE A 15 4.61 23.68 -3.36
CA ILE A 15 5.25 23.40 -2.07
C ILE A 15 6.73 23.18 -2.38
N GLN A 16 7.45 24.28 -2.55
CA GLN A 16 8.89 24.28 -2.66
C GLN A 16 9.41 23.95 -1.26
N LYS A 17 10.09 22.81 -1.11
CA LYS A 17 10.81 22.41 0.11
C LYS A 17 12.04 23.31 0.32
N GLN A 18 11.87 24.62 0.29
CA GLN A 18 12.94 25.58 0.53
C GLN A 18 13.10 25.75 2.04
N SER A 19 14.32 25.49 2.51
CA SER A 19 14.83 25.74 3.87
C SER A 19 14.14 25.03 5.06
N CYS A 20 13.80 23.74 4.94
CA CYS A 20 13.47 22.94 6.15
C CYS A 20 14.77 22.39 6.76
N THR A 21 15.13 22.88 7.95
CA THR A 21 16.30 22.39 8.71
C THR A 21 15.83 21.40 9.76
N TRP A 22 16.37 20.19 9.74
CA TRP A 22 16.09 19.18 10.76
C TRP A 22 16.90 19.47 12.03
N LEU A 23 16.20 19.86 13.11
CA LEU A 23 16.85 20.08 14.42
C LEU A 23 17.23 18.76 15.11
N MET A 24 16.40 17.73 14.92
CA MET A 24 16.59 16.37 15.44
C MET A 24 15.80 15.38 14.58
N VAL A 25 16.37 14.19 14.34
CA VAL A 25 15.70 13.05 13.68
C VAL A 25 16.10 11.78 14.41
N THR A 26 15.14 10.91 14.68
CA THR A 26 15.39 9.59 15.27
C THR A 26 14.36 8.57 14.77
N HIS A 27 14.79 7.31 14.69
CA HIS A 27 13.92 6.16 14.44
C HIS A 27 13.59 5.39 15.73
N GLN A 28 14.07 5.89 16.88
CA GLN A 28 13.86 5.32 18.20
C GLN A 28 12.92 6.22 19.02
N LEU A 29 12.55 5.76 20.22
CA LEU A 29 11.90 6.62 21.19
C LEU A 29 12.78 7.84 21.49
N CYS A 30 12.17 8.99 21.69
CA CYS A 30 12.88 10.22 22.01
C CYS A 30 12.67 10.62 23.47
N SER A 31 13.68 11.28 24.06
CA SER A 31 13.57 11.85 25.40
C SER A 31 13.19 13.34 25.32
N THR A 32 12.46 13.82 26.33
CA THR A 32 12.09 15.24 26.45
C THR A 32 13.33 16.14 26.49
N LYS A 33 14.41 15.69 27.14
CA LYS A 33 15.68 16.40 27.20
C LYS A 33 16.31 16.62 25.82
N ASP A 34 16.32 15.60 24.98
CA ASP A 34 16.91 15.69 23.64
C ASP A 34 16.11 16.67 22.76
N VAL A 35 14.78 16.62 22.87
CA VAL A 35 13.88 17.54 22.16
C VAL A 35 14.11 18.99 22.60
N LEU A 36 14.13 19.26 23.91
CA LEU A 36 14.39 20.60 24.44
C LEU A 36 15.78 21.13 24.01
N THR A 37 16.79 20.26 24.03
CA THR A 37 18.16 20.61 23.57
C THR A 37 18.17 20.94 22.07
N ALA A 38 17.40 20.21 21.26
CA ALA A 38 17.27 20.50 19.83
C ALA A 38 16.54 21.84 19.58
N LEU A 39 15.50 22.13 20.37
CA LEU A 39 14.72 23.37 20.26
C LEU A 39 15.53 24.62 20.62
N GLN A 40 16.55 24.53 21.46
CA GLN A 40 17.47 25.65 21.74
C GLN A 40 18.20 26.15 20.48
N LYS A 41 18.33 25.31 19.45
CA LYS A 41 18.95 25.66 18.16
C LYS A 41 17.95 26.25 17.17
N ALA A 42 16.67 26.32 17.52
CA ALA A 42 15.63 26.81 16.62
C ALA A 42 15.73 28.34 16.45
N ALA A 43 16.13 28.79 15.26
CA ALA A 43 16.13 30.21 14.90
C ALA A 43 14.82 30.68 14.25
N ALA A 44 13.93 29.74 13.91
CA ALA A 44 12.68 29.98 13.19
C ALA A 44 11.55 29.12 13.80
N ASP A 45 10.45 28.99 13.07
CA ASP A 45 9.33 28.14 13.44
C ASP A 45 9.77 26.66 13.38
N ALA A 46 9.51 25.92 14.44
CA ALA A 46 9.86 24.51 14.58
C ALA A 46 8.61 23.70 14.90
N ILE A 47 8.49 22.58 14.21
CA ILE A 47 7.37 21.65 14.30
C ILE A 47 7.91 20.31 14.81
N PHE A 48 7.29 19.78 15.85
CA PHE A 48 7.48 18.40 16.26
C PHE A 48 6.63 17.49 15.38
N LYS A 49 7.25 16.48 14.77
CA LYS A 49 6.57 15.57 13.85
C LYS A 49 6.87 14.11 14.17
N PHE A 50 5.83 13.29 14.18
CA PHE A 50 5.94 11.84 14.10
C PHE A 50 5.28 11.37 12.80
N GLU A 51 6.05 10.65 11.98
CA GLU A 51 5.58 10.01 10.76
C GLU A 51 5.63 8.49 10.91
N PRO A 52 4.53 7.78 10.57
CA PRO A 52 4.50 6.33 10.67
C PRO A 52 5.23 5.66 9.51
N PHE A 53 5.35 4.33 9.60
CA PHE A 53 5.89 3.49 8.53
C PHE A 53 5.17 3.70 7.19
N VAL A 54 5.96 3.74 6.12
CA VAL A 54 5.51 3.76 4.73
C VAL A 54 6.35 2.81 3.89
N LEU A 55 5.69 2.06 3.00
CA LEU A 55 6.34 1.16 2.05
C LEU A 55 5.63 1.24 0.70
N HIS A 56 6.40 1.26 -0.38
CA HIS A 56 5.88 1.11 -1.74
C HIS A 56 6.49 -0.15 -2.36
N VAL A 57 5.63 -1.04 -2.85
CA VAL A 57 6.01 -2.32 -3.44
C VAL A 57 5.53 -2.36 -4.88
N GLN A 58 6.41 -2.72 -5.82
CA GLN A 58 6.00 -3.03 -7.17
C GLN A 58 5.59 -4.50 -7.21
N CYS A 59 4.35 -4.78 -7.63
CA CYS A 59 3.81 -6.13 -7.74
C CYS A 59 3.93 -6.64 -9.18
N GLN A 60 4.10 -7.96 -9.33
CA GLN A 60 4.17 -8.60 -10.64
C GLN A 60 2.79 -8.64 -11.32
N ASP A 61 1.76 -9.03 -10.56
CA ASP A 61 0.37 -9.09 -11.00
C ASP A 61 -0.58 -8.42 -9.99
N LEU A 62 -1.87 -8.35 -10.37
CA LEU A 62 -2.89 -7.71 -9.54
C LEU A 62 -3.25 -8.58 -8.32
N GLU A 63 -3.12 -9.90 -8.42
CA GLU A 63 -3.46 -10.85 -7.38
C GLU A 63 -2.50 -10.71 -6.19
N ASP A 64 -1.20 -10.59 -6.46
CA ASP A 64 -0.16 -10.28 -5.47
C ASP A 64 -0.42 -8.93 -4.80
N ALA A 65 -0.81 -7.91 -5.59
CA ALA A 65 -1.13 -6.60 -5.06
C ALA A 65 -2.36 -6.63 -4.14
N GLN A 66 -3.39 -7.39 -4.49
CA GLN A 66 -4.58 -7.61 -3.68
C GLN A 66 -4.27 -8.38 -2.40
N LEU A 67 -3.45 -9.42 -2.46
CA LEU A 67 -2.98 -10.15 -1.29
C LEU A 67 -2.26 -9.22 -0.31
N LEU A 68 -1.28 -8.47 -0.82
CA LEU A 68 -0.51 -7.51 -0.03
C LEU A 68 -1.41 -6.42 0.57
N HIS A 69 -2.40 -5.95 -0.18
CA HIS A 69 -3.39 -4.99 0.29
C HIS A 69 -4.23 -5.54 1.44
N THR A 70 -4.80 -6.73 1.31
CA THR A 70 -5.58 -7.38 2.38
C THR A 70 -4.76 -7.49 3.66
N VAL A 71 -3.54 -8.04 3.56
CA VAL A 71 -2.62 -8.16 4.69
C VAL A 71 -2.29 -6.80 5.32
N ALA A 72 -2.08 -5.75 4.52
CA ALA A 72 -1.82 -4.40 5.01
C ALA A 72 -3.02 -3.82 5.78
N ILE A 73 -4.24 -3.95 5.25
CA ILE A 73 -5.46 -3.45 5.91
C ILE A 73 -5.67 -4.15 7.25
N GLU A 74 -5.53 -5.47 7.29
CA GLU A 74 -5.68 -6.30 8.50
C GLU A 74 -4.62 -5.97 9.56
N ALA A 75 -3.40 -5.62 9.14
CA ALA A 75 -2.34 -5.21 10.06
C ALA A 75 -2.53 -3.79 10.65
N GLY A 76 -3.46 -3.00 10.10
CA GLY A 76 -3.78 -1.64 10.57
C GLY A 76 -3.33 -0.51 9.64
N PHE A 77 -2.92 -0.81 8.41
CA PHE A 77 -2.54 0.16 7.39
C PHE A 77 -3.72 0.52 6.48
N ARG A 78 -4.80 1.07 7.06
CA ARG A 78 -6.08 1.34 6.35
C ARG A 78 -6.00 2.35 5.20
N ASN A 79 -4.91 3.11 5.09
CA ASN A 79 -4.70 4.11 4.04
C ASN A 79 -3.82 3.59 2.89
N SER A 80 -3.65 2.27 2.87
CA SER A 80 -2.98 1.56 1.81
C SER A 80 -3.82 1.54 0.52
N GLY A 81 -3.18 1.35 -0.62
CA GLY A 81 -3.88 1.35 -1.90
C GLY A 81 -3.02 0.90 -3.06
N ILE A 82 -3.68 0.40 -4.10
CA ILE A 82 -3.06 -0.09 -5.33
C ILE A 82 -3.22 0.98 -6.42
N THR A 83 -2.14 1.22 -7.16
CA THR A 83 -2.16 2.09 -8.35
C THR A 83 -1.65 1.32 -9.54
N VAL A 84 -2.35 1.43 -10.67
CA VAL A 84 -1.97 0.80 -11.94
C VAL A 84 -1.65 1.89 -12.94
N SER A 85 -0.40 1.93 -13.42
CA SER A 85 0.02 2.91 -14.42
C SER A 85 -0.45 2.53 -15.82
N ARG A 86 -0.48 3.50 -16.74
CA ARG A 86 -0.78 3.25 -18.18
C ARG A 86 0.13 2.22 -18.84
N LYS A 87 1.35 2.01 -18.31
CA LYS A 87 2.33 1.03 -18.79
C LYS A 87 2.17 -0.35 -18.13
N GLY A 88 1.08 -0.58 -17.38
CA GLY A 88 0.83 -1.83 -16.68
C GLY A 88 1.58 -2.01 -15.36
N LYS A 89 2.45 -1.08 -14.95
CA LYS A 89 3.12 -1.15 -13.64
C LYS A 89 2.11 -1.04 -12.49
N ILE A 90 2.07 -2.07 -11.63
CA ILE A 90 1.23 -2.15 -10.44
C ILE A 90 2.07 -1.77 -9.22
N MET A 91 1.66 -0.73 -8.50
CA MET A 91 2.31 -0.23 -7.29
C MET A 91 1.35 -0.32 -6.12
N MET A 92 1.74 -1.07 -5.10
CA MET A 92 1.04 -1.16 -3.83
C MET A 92 1.71 -0.24 -2.81
N ALA A 93 0.93 0.65 -2.19
CA ALA A 93 1.39 1.54 -1.13
C ALA A 93 0.84 1.06 0.21
N VAL A 94 1.72 0.78 1.18
CA VAL A 94 1.37 0.45 2.58
C VAL A 94 1.57 1.69 3.43
N ARG A 95 0.48 2.25 3.97
CA ARG A 95 0.49 3.55 4.67
C ARG A 95 -0.46 3.60 5.86
N SER A 96 -0.14 4.47 6.81
CA SER A 96 -0.99 4.75 7.97
C SER A 96 -1.27 6.25 8.13
N THR A 97 -2.30 6.58 8.90
CA THR A 97 -2.74 7.94 9.22
C THR A 97 -2.37 8.40 10.63
N HIS A 98 -1.74 7.56 11.43
CA HIS A 98 -1.52 7.82 12.87
C HIS A 98 -0.36 8.79 13.17
N CYS A 99 -0.13 9.78 12.31
CA CYS A 99 0.90 10.81 12.47
C CYS A 99 0.63 11.76 13.66
N LEU A 100 1.59 12.62 13.95
CA LEU A 100 1.47 13.76 14.87
C LEU A 100 2.26 14.92 14.28
N GLU A 101 1.70 16.12 14.33
CA GLU A 101 2.37 17.35 13.90
C GLU A 101 1.95 18.49 14.83
N VAL A 102 2.91 19.09 15.52
CA VAL A 102 2.64 20.11 16.55
C VAL A 102 3.67 21.24 16.44
N PRO A 103 3.26 22.50 16.18
CA PRO A 103 4.17 23.63 16.23
C PRO A 103 4.60 23.89 17.68
N LEU A 104 5.91 24.02 17.92
CA LEU A 104 6.47 24.26 19.26
C LEU A 104 7.10 25.65 19.39
N THR A 105 7.69 26.19 18.33
CA THR A 105 8.31 27.52 18.34
C THR A 105 7.69 28.44 17.31
N GLN A 106 7.75 29.74 17.60
CA GLN A 106 7.43 30.80 16.66
C GLN A 106 8.55 31.83 16.68
N LYS A 107 9.13 32.12 15.50
CA LYS A 107 10.28 33.03 15.35
C LYS A 107 11.44 32.70 16.31
N GLY A 108 11.73 31.41 16.48
CA GLY A 108 12.79 30.90 17.36
C GLY A 108 12.45 30.91 18.87
N ARG A 109 11.30 31.45 19.28
CA ARG A 109 10.85 31.41 20.68
C ARG A 109 9.99 30.19 20.93
N LEU A 110 10.27 29.46 22.01
CA LEU A 110 9.40 28.38 22.50
C LEU A 110 8.05 28.95 22.96
N MET A 111 6.96 28.44 22.41
CA MET A 111 5.58 28.94 22.63
C MET A 111 4.78 28.11 23.64
N VAL A 112 5.38 27.03 24.15
CA VAL A 112 4.75 26.04 25.02
C VAL A 112 5.61 25.80 26.27
N SER A 113 5.02 25.27 27.35
CA SER A 113 5.79 24.90 28.53
C SER A 113 6.60 23.62 28.29
N GLU A 114 7.64 23.41 29.10
CA GLU A 114 8.41 22.15 29.07
C GLU A 114 7.53 20.93 29.40
N GLU A 115 6.52 21.08 30.28
CA GLU A 115 5.58 19.99 30.57
C GLU A 115 4.74 19.61 29.34
N TYR A 116 4.38 20.59 28.51
CA TYR A 116 3.69 20.31 27.25
C TYR A 116 4.60 19.58 26.26
N VAL A 117 5.89 19.95 26.19
CA VAL A 117 6.87 19.23 25.36
C VAL A 117 6.98 17.77 25.82
N ASP A 118 7.06 17.53 27.14
CA ASP A 118 7.05 16.17 27.68
C ASP A 118 5.78 15.40 27.26
N PHE A 119 4.60 15.98 27.42
CA PHE A 119 3.35 15.36 26.99
C PHE A 119 3.35 14.98 25.50
N VAL A 120 3.80 15.88 24.63
CA VAL A 120 3.90 15.63 23.18
C VAL A 120 4.88 14.49 22.88
N VAL A 121 6.03 14.46 23.56
CA VAL A 121 7.02 13.37 23.45
C VAL A 121 6.42 12.03 23.88
N GLN A 122 5.70 11.99 24.99
CA GLN A 122 5.04 10.75 25.44
C GLN A 122 3.97 10.28 24.43
N VAL A 123 3.19 11.20 23.84
CA VAL A 123 2.23 10.87 22.77
C VAL A 123 2.94 10.30 21.54
N ALA A 124 4.05 10.91 21.12
CA ALA A 124 4.83 10.48 19.98
C ALA A 124 5.47 9.11 20.20
N ASN A 125 6.02 8.85 21.39
CA ASN A 125 6.59 7.57 21.76
C ASN A 125 5.53 6.45 21.75
N ARG A 126 4.34 6.68 22.31
CA ARG A 126 3.22 5.72 22.21
C ARG A 126 2.81 5.45 20.76
N LYS A 127 2.82 6.47 19.90
CA LYS A 127 2.55 6.30 18.46
C LYS A 127 3.65 5.46 17.78
N MET A 128 4.92 5.66 18.14
CA MET A 128 6.04 4.86 17.63
C MET A 128 5.94 3.38 18.05
N GLU A 129 5.56 3.11 19.30
CA GLU A 129 5.34 1.74 19.77
C GLU A 129 4.22 1.03 19.00
N GLU A 130 3.09 1.71 18.79
CA GLU A 130 1.99 1.16 17.97
C GLU A 130 2.41 0.99 16.50
N ASN A 131 3.24 1.89 15.96
CA ASN A 131 3.82 1.75 14.63
C ASN A 131 4.63 0.46 14.51
N TRP A 132 5.50 0.16 15.47
CA TRP A 132 6.27 -1.09 15.50
C TRP A 132 5.38 -2.32 15.63
N LYS A 133 4.32 -2.26 16.45
CA LYS A 133 3.32 -3.35 16.53
C LYS A 133 2.65 -3.61 15.19
N ARG A 134 2.27 -2.56 14.45
CA ARG A 134 1.69 -2.67 13.10
C ARG A 134 2.68 -3.27 12.10
N ILE A 135 3.94 -2.82 12.11
CA ILE A 135 4.99 -3.38 11.25
C ILE A 135 5.15 -4.89 11.53
N ASN A 136 5.23 -5.30 12.79
CA ASN A 136 5.41 -6.69 13.16
C ASN A 136 4.21 -7.57 12.76
N ARG A 137 2.98 -7.10 12.99
CA ARG A 137 1.77 -7.80 12.51
C ARG A 137 1.79 -7.95 10.99
N PHE A 138 2.06 -6.87 10.27
CA PHE A 138 2.13 -6.88 8.81
C PHE A 138 3.17 -7.87 8.28
N TYR A 139 4.38 -7.85 8.85
CA TYR A 139 5.44 -8.77 8.47
C TYR A 139 5.04 -10.25 8.68
N ASN A 140 4.51 -10.58 9.85
CA ASN A 140 4.12 -11.96 10.17
C ASN A 140 2.95 -12.44 9.30
N SER A 141 1.92 -11.60 9.12
CA SER A 141 0.78 -11.92 8.27
C SER A 141 1.18 -12.08 6.80
N LEU A 142 2.09 -11.24 6.30
CA LEU A 142 2.59 -11.34 4.93
C LEU A 142 3.39 -12.62 4.73
N LYS A 143 4.29 -12.94 5.67
CA LYS A 143 5.07 -14.18 5.63
C LYS A 143 4.14 -15.41 5.56
N PHE A 144 3.15 -15.48 6.44
CA PHE A 144 2.18 -16.58 6.47
C PHE A 144 1.37 -16.68 5.17
N ALA A 145 0.90 -15.55 4.64
CA ALA A 145 0.15 -15.50 3.39
C ALA A 145 0.96 -16.02 2.18
N LEU A 146 2.24 -15.67 2.11
CA LEU A 146 3.15 -16.13 1.05
C LEU A 146 3.46 -17.62 1.18
N GLU A 147 3.71 -18.11 2.40
CA GLU A 147 3.92 -19.54 2.66
C GLU A 147 2.68 -20.37 2.26
N SER A 148 1.47 -19.88 2.58
CA SER A 148 0.21 -20.54 2.24
C SER A 148 -0.03 -20.60 0.72
N LYS A 149 0.29 -19.51 0.00
CA LYS A 149 0.20 -19.45 -1.47
C LYS A 149 1.09 -20.50 -2.15
N ASN A 150 2.30 -20.71 -1.62
CA ASN A 150 3.24 -21.69 -2.17
C ASN A 150 2.76 -23.14 -1.97
N HIS A 151 2.21 -23.47 -0.80
CA HIS A 151 1.69 -24.83 -0.53
C HIS A 151 0.48 -25.18 -1.43
N SER A 152 -0.40 -24.22 -1.70
CA SER A 152 -1.53 -24.43 -2.61
C SER A 152 -1.10 -24.68 -4.05
N MET A 153 0.03 -24.13 -4.50
CA MET A 153 0.54 -24.37 -5.85
C MET A 153 1.14 -25.78 -5.99
N THR A 154 1.87 -26.25 -4.97
CA THR A 154 2.49 -27.58 -4.97
C THR A 154 1.46 -28.71 -5.01
N SER A 155 0.36 -28.61 -4.26
CA SER A 155 -0.69 -29.64 -4.25
C SER A 155 -1.46 -29.72 -5.57
N LEU A 156 -1.67 -28.61 -6.27
CA LEU A 156 -2.34 -28.58 -7.57
C LEU A 156 -1.50 -29.18 -8.71
N SER A 157 -0.17 -29.14 -8.61
CA SER A 157 0.72 -29.82 -9.55
C SER A 157 0.73 -31.34 -9.38
N GLU A 158 0.61 -31.85 -8.15
CA GLU A 158 0.62 -33.29 -7.85
C GLU A 158 -0.68 -34.00 -8.29
N GLU A 159 -1.82 -33.32 -8.24
CA GLU A 159 -3.10 -33.89 -8.72
C GLU A 159 -3.18 -33.96 -10.26
N LYS A 160 -2.46 -33.09 -10.99
CA LYS A 160 -2.42 -33.14 -12.47
C LYS A 160 -1.60 -34.30 -13.02
N GLU A 161 -0.62 -34.83 -12.28
CA GLU A 161 0.19 -35.97 -12.75
C GLU A 161 -0.48 -37.34 -12.55
N LYS A 162 -1.49 -37.46 -11.66
CA LYS A 162 -2.21 -38.73 -11.42
C LYS A 162 -3.42 -38.96 -12.35
N GLY A 163 -3.76 -38.01 -13.21
CA GLY A 163 -4.96 -38.06 -14.07
C GLY A 163 -4.75 -38.56 -15.51
N ASN A 164 -3.52 -38.80 -15.97
CA ASN A 164 -3.25 -39.22 -17.35
C ASN A 164 -2.81 -40.69 -17.42
N GLY A 165 -3.77 -41.61 -17.20
CA GLY A 165 -3.57 -43.03 -17.39
C GLY A 165 -4.85 -43.73 -17.85
N MET A 166 -4.83 -44.21 -19.11
CA MET A 166 -5.73 -45.20 -19.72
C MET A 166 -7.17 -44.76 -20.12
N ASP A 167 -7.41 -44.67 -21.44
CA ASP A 167 -8.16 -45.73 -22.14
C ASP A 167 -7.95 -45.62 -23.67
N SER A 168 -7.17 -46.55 -24.23
CA SER A 168 -7.09 -46.80 -25.67
C SER A 168 -7.86 -48.08 -25.98
N GLY A 169 -9.19 -47.99 -25.93
CA GLY A 169 -10.11 -49.04 -26.33
C GLY A 169 -10.34 -49.05 -27.85
N GLY A 170 -9.65 -49.94 -28.57
CA GLY A 170 -9.91 -50.19 -29.98
C GLY A 170 -11.28 -50.86 -30.23
N ARG A 171 -11.99 -50.46 -31.29
CA ARG A 171 -13.12 -51.23 -31.83
C ARG A 171 -13.14 -51.20 -33.36
N LYS A 172 -13.11 -52.40 -33.95
CA LYS A 172 -13.17 -52.68 -35.41
C LYS A 172 -14.59 -52.43 -35.98
N LYS A 173 -14.58 -52.02 -37.26
CA LYS A 173 -15.64 -51.87 -38.29
C LYS A 173 -16.92 -52.72 -38.14
N SER A 174 -18.07 -52.16 -38.56
CA SER A 174 -18.91 -52.66 -39.68
C SER A 174 -20.11 -51.75 -40.05
N GLN A 175 -20.18 -51.42 -41.35
CA GLN A 175 -21.29 -51.13 -42.29
C GLN A 175 -22.65 -50.49 -41.92
N ALA A 176 -22.94 -49.43 -42.70
CA ALA A 176 -24.15 -49.12 -43.49
C ALA A 176 -25.48 -48.76 -42.82
N THR A 177 -25.97 -47.53 -43.05
CA THR A 177 -27.19 -47.26 -43.85
C THR A 177 -27.39 -45.74 -44.08
N LYS A 178 -27.99 -45.42 -45.24
CA LYS A 178 -28.33 -44.09 -45.75
C LYS A 178 -29.54 -43.49 -45.00
N LYS A 179 -29.58 -42.16 -44.83
CA LYS A 179 -30.51 -41.21 -45.51
C LYS A 179 -30.64 -39.86 -44.80
N ASP A 180 -30.57 -38.83 -45.63
CA ASP A 180 -31.37 -37.60 -45.72
C ASP A 180 -31.71 -36.77 -44.46
N GLY A 181 -31.26 -35.51 -44.51
CA GLY A 181 -32.22 -34.40 -44.61
C GLY A 181 -32.46 -33.55 -43.36
N GLY A 182 -32.20 -32.25 -43.51
CA GLY A 182 -33.02 -31.20 -42.88
C GLY A 182 -32.46 -30.49 -41.65
N SER A 183 -31.90 -29.29 -41.87
CA SER A 183 -32.11 -28.12 -40.98
C SER A 183 -33.60 -27.73 -40.99
N PRO A 184 -34.17 -26.90 -40.07
CA PRO A 184 -33.52 -25.73 -39.47
C PRO A 184 -33.98 -25.26 -38.06
N SER A 185 -33.24 -24.24 -37.57
CA SER A 185 -33.64 -23.05 -36.78
C SER A 185 -34.82 -23.09 -35.80
N HIS A 186 -34.60 -22.56 -34.58
CA HIS A 186 -35.19 -21.32 -34.03
C HIS A 186 -34.81 -21.20 -32.53
N GLN A 187 -34.05 -20.17 -32.12
CA GLN A 187 -34.54 -18.89 -31.56
C GLN A 187 -35.50 -19.01 -30.37
N ASN A 188 -35.04 -18.53 -29.20
CA ASN A 188 -35.73 -17.68 -28.22
C ASN A 188 -34.98 -17.79 -26.86
N LYS A 189 -34.95 -16.82 -25.96
CA LYS A 189 -35.19 -15.38 -25.92
C LYS A 189 -34.71 -14.98 -24.52
N ASN A 190 -34.14 -13.79 -24.41
CA ASN A 190 -33.89 -13.12 -23.13
C ASN A 190 -35.20 -12.89 -22.38
N VAL A 191 -35.14 -13.02 -21.05
CA VAL A 191 -35.96 -12.31 -20.05
C VAL A 191 -35.00 -12.15 -18.85
N GLU A 192 -34.39 -10.97 -18.73
CA GLU A 192 -34.73 -9.93 -17.74
C GLU A 192 -34.30 -10.29 -16.31
#